data_AF-A0A6P2FF97-F1
#
_entry.id   AF-A0A6P2FF97-F1
#
_cell.length_a   1.000
_cell.length_b   1.000
_cell.length_c   1.000
_cell.angle_alpha   90.00
_cell.angle_beta   90.00
_cell.angle_gamma   90.00
#
_symmetry.space_group_name_H-M   'P 1'
#
loop_
_entity.id
_entity.type
_entity.pdbx_description
1 polymer ?
#
loop_
_entity_poly.entity_id
_entity_poly.type
_entity_poly.pdbx_seq_one_letter_code
_entity_poly.pdbx_strand_id
1 'polypeptide(L)'
;MKKLLFSITGAVVLVLAGCGKSEPTQPAIESVESLVANPERLKDLRAQCKADHAQMGDAQCHAVAEATRKRFMSGGQSPYANDPVPPPAAAASPPAGAGAKD
;
A
#
# COMPACT_ATOMS: atom_id res chain seq x y z
N MET A 1 20.18 41.85 -4.32
CA MET A 1 19.01 42.63 -4.79
C MET A 1 18.21 41.94 -5.92
N LYS A 2 18.23 40.61 -6.06
CA LYS A 2 17.39 39.88 -7.04
C LYS A 2 16.56 38.76 -6.40
N LYS A 3 16.69 38.58 -5.08
CA LYS A 3 16.02 37.53 -4.29
C LYS A 3 14.84 38.05 -3.46
N LEU A 4 14.62 39.37 -3.44
CA LEU A 4 13.51 40.03 -2.75
C LEU A 4 12.31 40.32 -3.65
N LEU A 5 12.45 40.13 -4.97
CA LEU A 5 11.36 40.30 -5.94
C LEU A 5 10.61 38.99 -6.23
N PHE A 6 11.15 37.84 -5.82
CA PHE A 6 10.49 36.53 -5.97
C PHE A 6 9.55 36.19 -4.82
N SER A 7 9.59 36.94 -3.71
CA SER A 7 8.81 36.65 -2.50
C SER A 7 7.51 37.47 -2.39
N ILE A 8 7.25 38.40 -3.31
CA ILE A 8 6.11 39.34 -3.23
C ILE A 8 4.94 38.91 -4.14
N THR A 9 5.15 37.97 -5.05
CA THR A 9 4.11 37.53 -6.00
C THR A 9 3.68 36.11 -5.66
N GLY A 10 2.67 35.96 -4.80
CA GLY A 10 2.11 34.64 -4.52
C GLY A 10 1.12 34.55 -3.37
N ALA A 11 0.85 35.65 -2.66
CA ALA A 11 -0.26 35.71 -1.71
C ALA A 11 -1.59 35.93 -2.43
N VAL A 12 -2.07 34.90 -3.14
CA VAL A 12 -3.49 34.77 -3.52
C VAL A 12 -3.86 33.30 -3.32
N VAL A 13 -4.28 32.97 -2.09
CA VAL A 13 -5.03 31.73 -1.81
C VAL A 13 -6.47 32.16 -1.62
N LEU A 14 -7.21 32.27 -2.73
CA LEU A 14 -8.67 32.26 -2.72
C LEU A 14 -9.10 30.79 -2.72
N VAL A 15 -9.54 30.33 -1.55
CA VAL A 15 -10.05 28.99 -1.28
C VAL A 15 -11.25 28.72 -2.19
N LEU A 16 -11.07 27.82 -3.16
CA LEU A 16 -12.16 27.15 -3.88
C LEU A 16 -12.29 25.73 -3.33
N ALA A 17 -12.95 25.59 -2.18
CA ALA A 17 -13.47 24.30 -1.73
C ALA A 17 -14.76 23.98 -2.51
N GLY A 18 -14.61 23.68 -3.80
CA GLY A 18 -15.67 23.18 -4.68
C GLY A 18 -15.58 21.66 -4.78
N CYS A 19 -16.70 20.97 -4.58
CA CYS A 19 -16.82 19.50 -4.58
C CYS A 19 -16.08 18.79 -5.73
N GLY A 20 -15.17 17.88 -5.35
CA GLY A 20 -14.79 16.73 -6.17
C GLY A 20 -13.33 16.71 -6.62
N LYS A 21 -12.63 15.65 -6.18
CA LYS A 21 -11.25 15.24 -6.52
C LYS A 21 -10.16 16.07 -5.84
N SER A 22 -9.66 15.48 -4.76
CA SER A 22 -8.45 15.86 -4.05
C SER A 22 -7.31 16.22 -5.03
N GLU A 23 -6.80 17.43 -4.87
CA GLU A 23 -5.69 18.03 -5.61
C GLU A 23 -4.38 17.23 -5.39
N PRO A 24 -3.50 17.10 -6.41
CA PRO A 24 -2.35 16.21 -6.39
C PRO A 24 -1.16 16.89 -5.67
N THR A 25 -1.20 16.95 -4.34
CA THR A 25 -0.04 17.41 -3.54
C THR A 25 0.58 16.30 -2.70
N GLN A 26 -0.08 15.15 -2.58
CA GLN A 26 0.51 13.93 -2.03
C GLN A 26 0.67 12.92 -3.17
N PRO A 27 1.71 12.07 -3.17
CA PRO A 27 1.75 10.95 -4.11
C PRO A 27 0.45 10.15 -3.87
N ALA A 28 -0.48 10.26 -4.82
CA ALA A 28 -1.72 9.52 -4.74
C ALA A 28 -1.34 8.04 -4.69
N ILE A 29 -1.72 7.34 -3.61
CA ILE A 29 -1.39 5.93 -3.43
C ILE A 29 -1.84 5.17 -4.68
N GLU A 30 -0.89 4.50 -5.33
CA GLU A 30 -1.20 3.73 -6.53
C GLU A 30 -2.10 2.54 -6.14
N SER A 31 -3.20 2.36 -6.87
CA SER A 31 -4.18 1.31 -6.56
C SER A 31 -3.61 -0.09 -6.79
N VAL A 32 -4.08 -1.04 -5.99
CA VAL A 32 -3.67 -2.45 -6.05
C VAL A 32 -3.92 -3.02 -7.45
N GLU A 33 -5.07 -2.71 -8.06
CA GLU A 33 -5.44 -3.17 -9.41
C GLU A 33 -4.48 -2.66 -10.48
N SER A 34 -4.08 -1.38 -10.39
CA SER A 34 -3.11 -0.78 -11.31
C SER A 34 -1.75 -1.46 -11.17
N LEU A 35 -1.31 -1.69 -9.94
CA LEU A 35 -0.03 -2.36 -9.65
C LEU A 35 -0.01 -3.84 -10.09
N VAL A 36 -1.13 -4.55 -9.96
CA VAL A 36 -1.30 -5.91 -10.47
C VAL A 36 -1.17 -5.94 -11.99
N ALA A 37 -1.78 -4.96 -12.68
CA ALA A 37 -1.71 -4.83 -14.14
C ALA A 37 -0.31 -4.42 -14.64
N ASN A 38 0.49 -3.74 -13.82
CA ASN A 38 1.80 -3.17 -14.18
C ASN A 38 2.95 -3.79 -13.35
N PRO A 39 3.46 -4.99 -13.70
CA PRO A 39 4.46 -5.70 -12.90
C PRO A 39 5.81 -4.97 -12.78
N GLU A 40 6.26 -4.27 -13.82
CA GLU A 40 7.52 -3.51 -13.76
C GLU A 40 7.40 -2.35 -12.76
N ARG A 41 6.28 -1.62 -12.78
CA ARG A 41 6.01 -0.55 -11.81
C ARG A 41 5.95 -1.07 -10.38
N LEU A 42 5.29 -2.21 -10.17
CA LEU A 42 5.21 -2.87 -8.88
C LEU A 42 6.60 -3.28 -8.35
N LYS A 43 7.48 -3.77 -9.22
CA LYS A 43 8.85 -4.16 -8.86
C LYS A 43 9.68 -2.95 -8.41
N ASP A 44 9.58 -1.83 -9.12
CA ASP A 44 10.29 -0.59 -8.76
C ASP A 44 9.81 -0.04 -7.41
N LEU A 45 8.50 0.02 -7.20
CA LEU A 45 7.94 0.47 -5.92
C LEU A 45 8.31 -0.46 -4.77
N ARG A 46 8.40 -1.78 -5.02
CA ARG A 46 8.88 -2.73 -4.02
C ARG A 46 10.34 -2.49 -3.64
N ALA A 47 11.18 -2.10 -4.59
CA ALA A 47 12.56 -1.71 -4.32
C ALA A 47 12.62 -0.41 -3.51
N GLN A 48 11.78 0.59 -3.84
CA GLN A 48 11.70 1.85 -3.11
C GLN A 48 11.20 1.66 -1.67
N CYS A 49 10.13 0.88 -1.46
CA CYS A 49 9.63 0.54 -0.13
C CYS A 49 10.65 -0.20 0.74
N LYS A 50 11.54 -0.98 0.13
CA LYS A 50 12.66 -1.64 0.84
C LYS A 50 13.78 -0.64 1.17
N ALA A 51 14.03 0.32 0.29
CA ALA A 51 15.11 1.29 0.44
C ALA A 51 14.77 2.37 1.47
N ASP A 52 13.55 2.93 1.41
CA ASP A 52 13.09 3.98 2.32
C ASP A 52 11.57 3.91 2.53
N HIS A 53 11.16 3.12 3.54
CA HIS A 53 9.75 2.98 3.89
C HIS A 53 9.14 4.28 4.44
N ALA A 54 9.92 5.07 5.17
CA ALA A 54 9.45 6.30 5.80
C ALA A 54 9.12 7.37 4.74
N GLN A 55 9.93 7.45 3.68
CA GLN A 55 9.67 8.33 2.55
C GLN A 55 8.46 7.87 1.71
N MET A 56 8.30 6.57 1.50
CA MET A 56 7.22 6.01 0.69
C MET A 56 5.85 6.04 1.39
N GLY A 57 5.87 5.90 2.72
CA GLY A 57 4.68 5.85 3.56
C GLY A 57 4.04 4.45 3.61
N ASP A 58 3.52 4.11 4.79
CA ASP A 58 2.95 2.79 5.09
C ASP A 58 1.85 2.39 4.12
N ALA A 59 0.98 3.34 3.76
CA ALA A 59 -0.17 3.06 2.91
C ALA A 59 0.23 2.68 1.47
N GLN A 60 1.28 3.30 0.90
CA GLN A 60 1.80 2.93 -0.43
C GLN A 60 2.50 1.57 -0.40
N CYS A 61 3.30 1.30 0.63
CA CYS A 61 3.99 0.03 0.77
C CYS A 61 3.05 -1.13 1.09
N HIS A 62 1.95 -0.86 1.81
CA HIS A 62 0.85 -1.81 1.98
C HIS A 62 0.19 -2.16 0.64
N ALA A 63 -0.17 -1.16 -0.17
CA ALA A 63 -0.77 -1.39 -1.48
C ALA A 63 0.16 -2.21 -2.41
N VAL A 64 1.47 -1.95 -2.36
CA VAL A 64 2.51 -2.73 -3.07
C VAL A 64 2.55 -4.18 -2.57
N ALA A 65 2.48 -4.40 -1.26
CA ALA A 65 2.45 -5.75 -0.68
C ALA A 65 1.18 -6.51 -1.10
N GLU A 66 0.02 -5.86 -1.08
CA GLU A 66 -1.24 -6.44 -1.52
C GLU A 66 -1.23 -6.79 -3.00
N ALA A 67 -0.72 -5.90 -3.85
CA ALA A 67 -0.59 -6.15 -5.27
C ALA A 67 0.34 -7.35 -5.55
N THR A 68 1.45 -7.43 -4.82
CA THR A 68 2.37 -8.57 -4.89
C THR A 68 1.68 -9.87 -4.50
N ARG A 69 0.96 -9.87 -3.38
CA ARG A 69 0.18 -11.03 -2.90
C ARG A 69 -0.87 -11.47 -3.92
N LYS A 70 -1.65 -10.52 -4.46
CA LYS A 70 -2.72 -10.78 -5.42
C LYS A 70 -2.15 -11.42 -6.70
N ARG A 71 -1.01 -10.91 -7.21
CA ARG A 71 -0.32 -11.51 -8.36
C ARG A 71 0.15 -12.94 -8.09
N PHE A 72 0.71 -13.18 -6.91
CA PHE A 72 1.17 -14.51 -6.52
C PHE A 72 0.01 -15.52 -6.45
N MET A 73 -1.13 -15.10 -5.87
CA MET A 73 -2.33 -15.93 -5.74
C MET A 73 -3.10 -16.10 -7.06
N SER A 74 -2.93 -15.20 -8.03
CA SER A 74 -3.63 -15.28 -9.33
C SER A 74 -3.04 -16.31 -10.32
N GLY A 75 -1.91 -16.94 -9.99
CA GLY A 75 -1.18 -17.85 -10.88
C GLY A 75 -1.85 -19.19 -11.17
N GLY A 76 -3.08 -19.40 -10.73
CA GLY A 76 -3.82 -20.65 -10.86
C GLY A 76 -3.81 -21.48 -9.59
N GLN A 77 -4.36 -22.69 -9.69
CA GLN A 77 -4.47 -23.60 -8.55
C GLN A 77 -3.08 -24.04 -8.08
N SER A 78 -2.89 -24.09 -6.75
CA SER A 78 -1.65 -24.60 -6.15
C SER A 78 -1.37 -26.05 -6.61
N PRO A 79 -0.11 -26.43 -6.88
CA PRO A 79 0.25 -27.82 -7.21
C PRO A 79 -0.20 -28.83 -6.14
N TYR A 80 -0.33 -28.39 -4.89
CA TYR A 80 -0.69 -29.21 -3.74
C TYR A 80 -2.19 -29.20 -3.44
N ALA A 81 -3.03 -28.56 -4.27
CA ALA A 81 -4.43 -28.36 -3.92
C ALA A 81 -5.27 -29.64 -3.92
N ASN A 82 -4.77 -30.72 -4.51
CA ASN A 82 -5.41 -32.05 -4.48
C ASN A 82 -4.77 -32.98 -3.45
N ASP A 83 -3.77 -32.53 -2.70
CA ASP A 83 -3.13 -33.37 -1.69
C ASP A 83 -4.13 -33.64 -0.55
N PRO A 84 -4.21 -34.89 -0.06
CA PRO A 84 -5.07 -35.20 1.09
C PRO A 84 -4.64 -34.39 2.31
N VAL A 85 -5.48 -33.45 2.73
CA VAL A 85 -5.29 -32.72 3.99
C VAL A 85 -5.93 -33.55 5.10
N PRO A 86 -5.18 -34.00 6.13
CA PRO A 86 -5.77 -34.65 7.30
C PRO A 86 -6.85 -33.75 7.88
N PRO A 87 -7.98 -34.31 8.36
CA PRO A 87 -9.00 -33.50 9.01
C PRO A 87 -8.34 -32.69 10.13
N PRO A 88 -8.70 -31.41 10.30
CA PRO A 88 -8.15 -30.62 11.39
C PRO A 88 -8.37 -31.40 12.69
N ALA A 89 -7.29 -31.63 13.44
CA ALA A 89 -7.39 -32.24 14.75
C ALA A 89 -8.49 -31.47 15.52
N ALA A 90 -9.48 -32.20 16.04
CA ALA A 90 -10.65 -31.64 16.70
C ALA A 90 -10.25 -30.41 17.51
N ALA A 91 -10.82 -29.26 17.13
CA ALA A 91 -10.42 -27.91 17.54
C ALA A 91 -9.59 -27.95 18.83
N ALA A 92 -8.27 -27.88 18.68
CA ALA A 92 -7.42 -27.59 19.82
C ALA A 92 -8.03 -26.33 20.44
N SER A 93 -8.51 -26.46 21.67
CA SER A 93 -9.14 -25.35 22.39
C SER A 93 -8.27 -24.11 22.22
N PRO A 94 -8.85 -22.91 22.05
CA PRO A 94 -8.04 -21.69 21.99
C PRO A 94 -7.07 -21.72 23.18
N PRO A 95 -5.80 -21.33 23.00
CA PRO A 95 -4.84 -21.38 24.10
C PRO A 95 -5.43 -20.60 25.28
N ALA A 96 -5.73 -21.32 26.35
CA ALA A 96 -6.12 -20.71 27.61
C ALA A 96 -4.93 -19.88 28.09
N GLY A 97 -5.01 -18.57 27.92
CA GLY A 97 -4.04 -17.63 28.45
C GLY A 97 -3.29 -16.82 27.38
N ALA A 98 -3.93 -15.76 26.92
CA ALA A 98 -3.23 -14.48 26.80
C ALA A 98 -4.05 -13.51 27.65
N GLY A 99 -3.74 -13.51 28.96
CA GLY A 99 -4.26 -12.51 29.87
C GLY A 99 -3.92 -11.13 29.32
N ALA A 100 -4.92 -10.27 29.32
CA ALA A 100 -4.73 -8.83 29.26
C ALA A 100 -3.59 -8.43 30.20
N LYS A 101 -2.64 -7.69 29.68
CA LYS A 101 -1.89 -6.74 30.48
C LYS A 101 -1.82 -5.45 29.69
N ASP A 102 -2.38 -4.44 30.31
CA ASP A 102 -2.28 -3.02 30.02
C ASP A 102 -0.85 -2.57 29.67
#